data_AF-A0A7J4M8X6-F1
#
_entry.id   AF-A0A7J4M8X6-F1
#
_cell.length_a   1.000
_cell.length_b   1.000
_cell.length_c   1.000
_cell.angle_alpha   90.00
_cell.angle_beta   90.00
_cell.angle_gamma   90.00
#
_symmetry.space_group_name_H-M   'P 1'
#
loop_
_entity.id
_entity.type
_entity.pdbx_description
1 polymer ?
#
loop_
_entity_poly.entity_id
_entity_poly.type
_entity_poly.pdbx_seq_one_letter_code
_entity_poly.pdbx_strand_id
1 'polypeptide(L)'
;MKVGPLTFTEVEAGTTFVGDDRGGWIHASQRPRHEVRLPAFFVLEAPLSVAEVAALSGKEGHEADGLHQGVDAALLQHVCATVRKGLEEDLEVRPPSLAEWMRASESGALKPQPGVLEVLADAPFSNHRGAPMDGRPRERSTHGPLMDQLACIEVHPHKTGATATSSVPMDRRLPGTVLRLVLSPKRTDAPRTVPRQADRSANLRIEALCTLLIGVVPSFLIPVLRGFGGYALEGWANLLFGGLVAGFVTGAVWRPRRPTVHWEDGEVQDDGVRRVSQ
;
A
#
# COMPACT_ATOMS: atom_id res chain seq x y z
N MET A 1 24.33 1.08 9.91
CA MET A 1 24.55 0.09 11.01
C MET A 1 24.96 -1.26 10.41
N LYS A 2 25.93 -1.96 10.99
CA LYS A 2 26.34 -3.31 10.54
C LYS A 2 25.87 -4.37 11.53
N VAL A 3 25.21 -5.42 11.04
CA VAL A 3 24.72 -6.55 11.86
C VAL A 3 25.05 -7.86 11.15
N GLY A 4 26.06 -8.58 11.67
CA GLY A 4 26.59 -9.77 11.00
C GLY A 4 27.11 -9.44 9.59
N PRO A 5 26.64 -10.14 8.54
CA PRO A 5 27.04 -9.87 7.15
C PRO A 5 26.33 -8.65 6.54
N LEU A 6 25.30 -8.11 7.19
CA LEU A 6 24.41 -7.10 6.62
C LEU A 6 24.82 -5.67 6.97
N THR A 7 24.66 -4.77 6.01
CA THR A 7 24.86 -3.33 6.19
C THR A 7 23.56 -2.57 5.92
N PHE A 8 23.08 -1.85 6.94
CA PHE A 8 21.87 -1.06 6.88
C PHE A 8 22.19 0.43 6.79
N THR A 9 21.41 1.14 5.97
CA THR A 9 21.43 2.59 5.80
C THR A 9 20.38 3.22 6.72
N GLU A 10 20.72 4.34 7.36
CA GLU A 10 19.80 5.08 8.20
C GLU A 10 18.80 5.89 7.36
N VAL A 11 17.56 5.93 7.84
CA VAL A 11 16.48 6.76 7.30
C VAL A 11 16.04 7.70 8.41
N GLU A 12 16.24 9.00 8.18
CA GLU A 12 15.86 10.06 9.11
C GLU A 12 14.35 10.06 9.38
N ALA A 13 14.00 10.33 10.63
CA ALA A 13 12.62 10.51 11.07
C ALA A 13 11.90 11.54 10.20
N GLY A 14 10.61 11.31 9.94
CA GLY A 14 9.83 12.26 9.16
C GLY A 14 8.53 11.68 8.62
N THR A 15 7.97 12.37 7.63
CA THR A 15 6.64 12.08 7.11
C THR A 15 6.72 11.56 5.68
N THR A 16 5.85 10.62 5.35
CA THR A 16 5.54 10.18 3.98
C THR A 16 4.03 10.14 3.77
N PHE A 17 3.58 9.93 2.53
CA PHE A 17 2.17 9.77 2.20
C PHE A 17 1.94 8.45 1.47
N VAL A 18 1.07 7.61 2.03
CA VAL A 18 0.74 6.29 1.47
C VAL A 18 -0.64 6.33 0.82
N GLY A 19 -0.79 5.67 -0.32
CA GLY A 19 -2.06 5.54 -1.06
C GLY A 19 -2.28 6.62 -2.13
N ASP A 20 -3.50 6.63 -2.65
CA ASP A 20 -3.93 7.44 -3.80
C ASP A 20 -5.09 8.36 -3.40
N ASP A 21 -5.18 9.51 -4.05
CA ASP A 21 -6.24 10.51 -3.86
C ASP A 21 -7.06 10.71 -5.14
N ARG A 22 -6.74 10.03 -6.25
CA ARG A 22 -7.53 10.10 -7.49
C ARG A 22 -8.96 9.59 -7.25
N GLY A 23 -9.93 10.32 -7.80
CA GLY A 23 -11.33 10.07 -7.51
C GLY A 23 -11.97 8.89 -8.27
N GLY A 24 -11.37 8.48 -9.39
CA GLY A 24 -11.89 7.39 -10.23
C GLY A 24 -11.97 6.07 -9.48
N TRP A 25 -12.97 5.25 -9.79
CA TRP A 25 -13.21 4.01 -9.04
C TRP A 25 -12.12 2.96 -9.24
N ILE A 26 -11.39 2.98 -10.36
CA ILE A 26 -10.22 2.13 -10.56
C ILE A 26 -9.14 2.33 -9.49
N HIS A 27 -9.12 3.47 -8.82
CA HIS A 27 -8.20 3.79 -7.73
C HIS A 27 -8.78 3.50 -6.33
N ALA A 28 -9.99 2.91 -6.25
CA ALA A 28 -10.68 2.67 -4.98
C ALA A 28 -9.89 1.82 -3.99
N SER A 29 -9.19 0.79 -4.47
CA SER A 29 -8.40 -0.11 -3.63
C SER A 29 -7.13 0.51 -3.06
N GLN A 30 -6.68 1.63 -3.62
CA GLN A 30 -5.49 2.36 -3.15
C GLN A 30 -5.87 3.61 -2.33
N ARG A 31 -7.15 3.77 -1.98
CA ARG A 31 -7.65 4.91 -1.19
C ARG A 31 -7.84 4.54 0.29
N PRO A 32 -7.87 5.53 1.19
CA PRO A 32 -7.48 6.93 0.97
C PRO A 32 -5.95 7.10 0.98
N ARG A 33 -5.48 8.17 0.33
CA ARG A 33 -4.14 8.71 0.62
C ARG A 33 -4.11 9.23 2.05
N HIS A 34 -3.05 8.89 2.79
CA HIS A 34 -2.93 9.28 4.19
C HIS A 34 -1.48 9.60 4.56
N GLU A 35 -1.32 10.51 5.52
CA GLU A 35 -0.05 10.87 6.14
C GLU A 35 0.43 9.73 7.04
N VAL A 36 1.72 9.41 6.96
CA VAL A 36 2.39 8.49 7.89
C VAL A 36 3.60 9.19 8.49
N ARG A 37 3.71 9.21 9.82
CA ARG A 37 4.84 9.77 10.56
C ARG A 37 5.72 8.64 11.07
N LEU A 38 6.95 8.54 10.56
CA LEU A 38 7.89 7.48 10.89
C LEU A 38 8.99 7.99 11.83
N PRO A 39 9.41 7.18 12.82
CA PRO A 39 10.64 7.43 13.55
C PRO A 39 11.85 7.22 12.63
N ALA A 40 13.05 7.52 13.13
CA ALA A 40 14.26 7.07 12.46
C ALA A 40 14.33 5.54 12.48
N PHE A 41 14.80 4.94 11.39
CA PHE A 41 14.95 3.49 11.27
C PHE A 41 16.10 3.17 10.31
N PHE A 42 16.49 1.89 10.22
CA PHE A 42 17.52 1.44 9.29
C PHE A 42 16.94 0.47 8.26
N VAL A 43 17.45 0.50 7.04
CA VAL A 43 16.97 -0.34 5.93
C VAL A 43 18.15 -0.87 5.11
N LEU A 44 18.02 -2.08 4.56
CA LEU A 44 18.98 -2.56 3.55
C LEU A 44 18.80 -1.81 2.24
N GLU A 45 19.90 -1.42 1.59
CA GLU A 45 19.88 -0.69 0.32
C GLU A 45 19.36 -1.56 -0.85
N ALA A 46 19.61 -2.87 -0.83
CA ALA A 46 19.08 -3.86 -1.76
C ALA A 46 18.42 -5.03 -1.00
N PRO A 47 17.57 -5.85 -1.66
CA PRO A 47 17.11 -7.12 -1.09
C PRO A 47 18.30 -8.07 -0.87
N LEU A 48 18.12 -9.04 0.01
CA LEU A 48 19.15 -10.00 0.39
C LEU A 48 19.65 -10.80 -0.82
N SER A 49 20.97 -10.87 -0.95
CA SER A 49 21.67 -11.72 -1.92
C SER A 49 21.66 -13.19 -1.50
N VAL A 50 21.94 -14.09 -2.45
CA VAL A 50 22.10 -15.53 -2.15
C VAL A 50 23.24 -15.75 -1.13
N ALA A 51 24.34 -15.00 -1.26
CA ALA A 51 25.49 -15.06 -0.36
C ALA A 51 25.13 -14.61 1.07
N GLU A 52 24.39 -13.51 1.24
CA GLU A 52 23.95 -13.04 2.56
C GLU A 52 23.02 -14.05 3.23
N VAL A 53 22.09 -14.65 2.49
CA VAL A 53 21.20 -15.69 3.04
C VAL A 53 21.99 -16.94 3.44
N ALA A 54 22.96 -17.39 2.63
CA ALA A 54 23.82 -18.52 2.96
C ALA A 54 24.63 -18.26 4.25
N ALA A 55 25.21 -17.06 4.36
CA ALA A 55 25.96 -16.64 5.54
C ALA A 55 25.09 -16.61 6.80
N LEU A 56 23.86 -16.08 6.71
CA LEU A 56 22.90 -16.07 7.83
C LEU A 56 22.41 -17.50 8.19
N SER A 57 22.39 -18.43 7.24
CA SER A 57 22.07 -19.83 7.48
C SER A 57 23.26 -20.68 7.98
N GLY A 58 24.44 -20.10 8.19
CA GLY A 58 25.63 -20.84 8.62
C GLY A 58 26.13 -21.85 7.59
N LYS A 59 25.80 -21.65 6.31
CA LYS A 59 26.28 -22.47 5.19
C LYS A 59 27.47 -21.75 4.55
N GLU A 60 28.53 -22.50 4.24
CA GLU A 60 29.61 -21.98 3.40
C GLU A 60 29.02 -21.67 2.02
N GLY A 61 29.01 -20.39 1.66
CA GLY A 61 28.43 -19.92 0.41
C GLY A 61 29.27 -20.40 -0.77
N HIS A 62 28.63 -21.05 -1.75
CA HIS A 62 29.09 -20.87 -3.13
C HIS A 62 28.84 -19.41 -3.51
N GLU A 63 29.76 -18.80 -4.26
CA GLU A 63 29.57 -17.50 -4.93
C GLU A 63 28.44 -17.62 -5.96
N ALA A 64 27.20 -17.63 -5.49
CA ALA A 64 26.03 -17.45 -6.33
C ALA A 64 25.74 -15.95 -6.38
N ASP A 65 25.95 -15.37 -7.55
CA ASP A 65 25.63 -13.97 -7.83
C ASP A 65 24.11 -13.76 -7.89
N GLY A 66 23.65 -12.61 -7.41
CA GLY A 66 22.25 -12.19 -7.49
C GLY A 66 21.42 -12.27 -6.20
N LEU A 67 20.16 -11.84 -6.33
CA LEU A 67 19.18 -11.77 -5.25
C LEU A 67 18.67 -13.17 -4.87
N HIS A 68 18.51 -13.41 -3.57
CA HIS A 68 17.83 -14.62 -3.10
C HIS A 68 16.33 -14.53 -3.41
N GLN A 69 15.83 -15.47 -4.21
CA GLN A 69 14.41 -15.57 -4.57
C GLN A 69 13.70 -16.73 -3.85
N GLY A 70 12.37 -16.68 -3.78
CA GLY A 70 11.58 -17.77 -3.19
C GLY A 70 11.56 -17.70 -1.68
N VAL A 71 11.16 -16.53 -1.14
CA VAL A 71 10.97 -16.31 0.29
C VAL A 71 9.72 -17.03 0.76
N ASP A 72 9.88 -17.92 1.75
CA ASP A 72 8.79 -18.57 2.50
C ASP A 72 8.82 -18.14 3.98
N ALA A 73 7.81 -18.54 4.75
CA ALA A 73 7.71 -18.19 6.17
C ALA A 73 8.91 -18.71 6.99
N ALA A 74 9.39 -19.92 6.68
CA ALA A 74 10.48 -20.56 7.42
C ALA A 74 11.80 -19.80 7.23
N LEU A 75 12.11 -19.42 5.99
CA LEU A 75 13.28 -18.61 5.67
C LEU A 75 13.19 -17.24 6.33
N LEU A 76 12.05 -16.56 6.21
CA LEU A 76 11.84 -15.25 6.82
C LEU A 76 12.06 -15.30 8.33
N GLN A 77 11.45 -16.26 9.02
CA GLN A 77 11.62 -16.44 10.46
C GLN A 77 13.07 -16.72 10.83
N HIS A 78 13.75 -17.60 10.11
CA HIS A 78 15.14 -17.95 10.35
C HIS A 78 16.08 -16.75 10.17
N VAL A 79 15.92 -15.99 9.08
CA VAL A 79 16.70 -14.79 8.78
C VAL A 79 16.49 -13.74 9.88
N CYS A 80 15.24 -13.39 10.19
CA CYS A 80 14.93 -12.41 11.24
C CYS A 80 15.47 -12.85 12.61
N ALA A 81 15.30 -14.13 12.99
CA ALA A 81 15.79 -14.66 14.26
C ALA A 81 17.33 -14.62 14.35
N THR A 82 18.02 -14.84 13.25
CA THR A 82 19.49 -14.78 13.20
C THR A 82 19.98 -13.34 13.34
N VAL A 83 19.40 -12.40 12.59
CA VAL A 83 19.76 -10.98 12.70
C VAL A 83 19.42 -10.44 14.09
N ARG A 84 18.30 -10.88 14.69
CA ARG A 84 17.88 -10.48 16.04
C ARG A 84 18.92 -10.73 17.13
N LYS A 85 19.75 -11.77 17.01
CA LYS A 85 20.80 -12.08 18.00
C LYS A 85 21.88 -11.00 18.11
N GLY A 86 22.05 -10.18 17.07
CA GLY A 86 23.04 -9.10 17.03
C GLY A 86 22.42 -7.70 17.17
N LEU A 87 21.15 -7.59 17.57
CA LEU A 87 20.44 -6.32 17.69
C LEU A 87 20.22 -5.91 19.14
N GLU A 88 20.14 -4.60 19.34
CA GLU A 88 19.71 -3.99 20.59
C GLU A 88 18.24 -4.34 20.90
N GLU A 89 17.88 -4.30 22.18
CA GLU A 89 16.57 -4.76 22.64
C GLU A 89 15.42 -3.86 22.17
N ASP A 90 15.68 -2.58 21.95
CA ASP A 90 14.73 -1.53 21.55
C ASP A 90 14.39 -1.55 20.05
N LEU A 91 15.27 -2.10 19.21
CA LEU A 91 15.00 -2.30 17.78
C LEU A 91 14.18 -3.57 17.56
N GLU A 92 13.57 -3.71 16.39
CA GLU A 92 12.97 -4.94 15.87
C GLU A 92 13.43 -5.16 14.43
N VAL A 93 13.65 -6.42 14.04
CA VAL A 93 13.97 -6.80 12.65
C VAL A 93 12.79 -7.49 12.00
N ARG A 94 12.44 -7.02 10.81
CA ARG A 94 11.34 -7.54 9.99
C ARG A 94 11.47 -7.00 8.56
N PRO A 95 10.63 -7.45 7.61
CA PRO A 95 10.48 -6.74 6.37
C PRO A 95 9.97 -5.31 6.60
N PRO A 96 10.22 -4.37 5.67
CA PRO A 96 9.65 -3.04 5.76
C PRO A 96 8.11 -3.10 5.75
N SER A 97 7.46 -2.20 6.47
CA SER A 97 6.08 -1.85 6.17
C SER A 97 6.03 -1.07 4.85
N LEU A 98 4.85 -0.95 4.22
CA LEU A 98 4.67 -0.16 3.01
C LEU A 98 5.13 1.29 3.21
N ALA A 99 4.83 1.88 4.37
CA ALA A 99 5.23 3.25 4.66
C ALA A 99 6.75 3.39 4.84
N GLU A 100 7.41 2.45 5.52
CA GLU A 100 8.87 2.44 5.66
C GLU A 100 9.54 2.25 4.30
N TRP A 101 8.99 1.36 3.46
CA TRP A 101 9.48 1.16 2.09
C TRP A 101 9.36 2.45 1.26
N MET A 102 8.20 3.11 1.30
CA MET A 102 7.98 4.36 0.58
C MET A 102 8.91 5.46 1.06
N ARG A 103 9.02 5.67 2.38
CA ARG A 103 9.90 6.68 2.96
C ARG A 103 11.37 6.45 2.61
N ALA A 104 11.84 5.20 2.73
CA ALA A 104 13.21 4.85 2.39
C ALA A 104 13.51 5.00 0.89
N SER A 105 12.51 4.77 0.03
CA SER A 105 12.61 4.97 -1.42
C SER A 105 12.67 6.47 -1.75
N GLU A 106 11.81 7.28 -1.14
CA GLU A 106 11.77 8.74 -1.27
C GLU A 106 13.07 9.41 -0.78
N SER A 107 13.69 8.89 0.28
CA SER A 107 14.96 9.39 0.81
C SER A 107 16.18 8.89 0.04
N GLY A 108 16.02 7.96 -0.90
CA GLY A 108 17.12 7.31 -1.62
C GLY A 108 17.94 6.32 -0.77
N ALA A 109 17.47 5.96 0.42
CA ALA A 109 18.15 5.02 1.31
C ALA A 109 18.01 3.55 0.85
N LEU A 110 16.97 3.26 0.06
CA LEU A 110 16.83 1.99 -0.65
C LEU A 110 16.80 2.19 -2.16
N LYS A 111 17.26 1.17 -2.88
CA LYS A 111 17.18 1.07 -4.34
C LYS A 111 16.14 0.01 -4.71
N PRO A 112 14.97 0.41 -5.25
CA PRO A 112 13.95 -0.52 -5.70
C PRO A 112 14.48 -1.39 -6.85
N GLN A 113 14.23 -2.70 -6.80
CA GLN A 113 14.68 -3.64 -7.82
C GLN A 113 13.54 -3.89 -8.85
N PRO A 114 13.73 -3.61 -10.15
CA PRO A 114 12.69 -3.84 -11.15
C PRO A 114 12.39 -5.33 -11.36
N GLY A 115 11.11 -5.67 -11.54
CA GLY A 115 10.70 -7.03 -11.93
C GLY A 115 10.76 -8.08 -10.82
N VAL A 116 10.87 -7.67 -9.56
CA VAL A 116 10.77 -8.55 -8.38
C VAL A 116 9.65 -8.10 -7.45
N LEU A 117 9.19 -9.04 -6.63
CA LEU A 117 8.19 -8.83 -5.58
C LEU A 117 8.90 -8.73 -4.23
N GLU A 118 9.01 -7.53 -3.67
CA GLU A 118 9.58 -7.35 -2.34
C GLU A 118 8.50 -7.64 -1.28
N VAL A 119 8.78 -8.60 -0.39
CA VAL A 119 7.88 -8.97 0.71
C VAL A 119 7.84 -7.84 1.75
N LEU A 120 6.63 -7.43 2.14
CA LEU A 120 6.40 -6.44 3.21
C LEU A 120 5.98 -7.14 4.50
N ALA A 121 6.05 -6.41 5.62
CA ALA A 121 5.56 -6.89 6.91
C ALA A 121 4.04 -6.74 7.07
N ASP A 122 3.40 -5.96 6.20
CA ASP A 122 1.96 -5.72 6.24
C ASP A 122 1.16 -6.98 5.87
N ALA A 123 0.01 -7.14 6.53
CA ALA A 123 -1.02 -8.03 6.03
C ALA A 123 -1.60 -7.53 4.71
N PRO A 124 -2.10 -8.42 3.83
CA PRO A 124 -2.84 -8.01 2.65
C PRO A 124 -4.03 -7.11 2.99
N PHE A 125 -4.27 -6.10 2.17
CA PHE A 125 -5.35 -5.14 2.38
C PHE A 125 -6.05 -4.80 1.05
N SER A 126 -7.35 -4.51 1.15
CA SER A 126 -8.17 -4.09 0.00
C SER A 126 -8.26 -2.58 -0.16
N ASN A 127 -7.87 -1.83 0.88
CA ASN A 127 -7.80 -0.37 0.94
C ASN A 127 -6.96 0.08 2.15
N HIS A 128 -6.66 1.38 2.27
CA HIS A 128 -5.84 1.90 3.36
C HIS A 128 -6.62 2.30 4.63
N ARG A 129 -7.94 2.11 4.68
CA ARG A 129 -8.71 2.41 5.91
C ARG A 129 -8.28 1.48 7.04
N GLY A 130 -8.11 2.00 8.25
CA GLY A 130 -7.55 1.26 9.38
C GLY A 130 -6.05 0.97 9.29
N ALA A 131 -5.32 1.53 8.31
CA ALA A 131 -3.86 1.40 8.28
C ALA A 131 -3.23 2.18 9.45
N PRO A 132 -2.16 1.67 10.09
CA PRO A 132 -1.37 2.45 11.03
C PRO A 132 -0.77 3.67 10.35
N MET A 133 -0.83 4.82 11.03
CA MET A 133 -0.30 6.09 10.54
C MET A 133 1.10 6.40 11.10
N ASP A 134 1.66 5.51 11.91
CA ASP A 134 2.98 5.64 12.51
C ASP A 134 4.07 4.83 11.79
N GLY A 135 3.71 4.07 10.75
CA GLY A 135 4.62 3.19 10.02
C GLY A 135 4.84 1.83 10.68
N ARG A 136 4.00 1.43 11.65
CA ARG A 136 3.93 0.01 12.04
C ARG A 136 3.31 -0.79 10.89
N PRO A 137 3.71 -2.06 10.73
CA PRO A 137 3.05 -2.94 9.77
C PRO A 137 1.57 -3.09 10.10
N ARG A 138 0.77 -3.22 9.06
CA ARG A 138 -0.63 -3.61 9.18
C ARG A 138 -0.72 -5.03 9.75
N GLU A 139 -1.44 -5.17 10.85
CA GLU A 139 -1.58 -6.45 11.53
C GLU A 139 -2.33 -7.46 10.68
N ARG A 140 -1.87 -8.71 10.73
CA ARG A 140 -2.55 -9.85 10.12
C ARG A 140 -3.89 -10.08 10.79
N SER A 141 -4.87 -10.51 10.00
CA SER A 141 -6.06 -11.16 10.55
C SER A 141 -5.62 -12.36 11.41
N THR A 142 -6.51 -12.91 12.23
CA THR A 142 -6.30 -14.21 12.90
C THR A 142 -7.05 -15.36 12.19
N HIS A 143 -8.00 -15.02 11.31
CA HIS A 143 -8.81 -15.98 10.57
C HIS A 143 -8.99 -15.59 9.10
N GLY A 144 -9.20 -16.60 8.23
CA GLY A 144 -9.56 -16.40 6.83
C GLY A 144 -8.52 -16.88 5.81
N PRO A 145 -8.81 -16.74 4.50
CA PRO A 145 -7.97 -17.31 3.45
C PRO A 145 -6.64 -16.56 3.22
N LEU A 146 -6.49 -15.35 3.78
CA LEU A 146 -5.30 -14.49 3.59
C LEU A 146 -4.34 -14.51 4.79
N MET A 147 -4.57 -15.42 5.73
CA MET A 147 -3.86 -15.50 7.02
C MET A 147 -2.36 -15.71 6.90
N ASP A 148 -1.97 -16.59 5.98
CA ASP A 148 -0.58 -16.95 5.72
C ASP A 148 0.00 -16.13 4.56
N GLN A 149 -0.67 -15.05 4.16
CA GLN A 149 -0.19 -14.15 3.12
C GLN A 149 0.39 -12.88 3.74
N LEU A 150 1.38 -12.31 3.05
CA LEU A 150 1.90 -10.98 3.32
C LEU A 150 1.65 -10.09 2.11
N ALA A 151 1.51 -8.78 2.34
CA ALA A 151 1.57 -7.82 1.25
C ALA A 151 2.96 -7.83 0.63
N CYS A 152 3.04 -7.52 -0.65
CA CYS A 152 4.28 -7.30 -1.35
C CYS A 152 4.17 -6.05 -2.23
N ILE A 153 5.32 -5.49 -2.57
CA ILE A 153 5.41 -4.39 -3.52
C ILE A 153 6.20 -4.83 -4.75
N GLU A 154 5.62 -4.58 -5.91
CA GLU A 154 6.23 -4.81 -7.22
C GLU A 154 6.67 -3.49 -7.81
N VAL A 155 7.89 -3.44 -8.32
CA VAL A 155 8.43 -2.30 -9.06
C VAL A 155 8.30 -2.60 -10.56
N HIS A 156 7.62 -1.71 -11.29
CA HIS A 156 7.36 -1.91 -12.70
C HIS A 156 8.68 -2.06 -13.50
N PRO A 157 8.84 -3.10 -14.34
CA PRO A 157 10.12 -3.44 -14.97
C PRO A 157 10.65 -2.34 -15.89
N HIS A 158 9.77 -1.60 -16.56
CA HIS A 158 10.15 -0.57 -17.55
C HIS A 158 9.81 0.88 -17.16
N LYS A 159 9.12 1.12 -16.04
CA LYS A 159 8.57 2.44 -15.72
C LYS A 159 9.08 2.85 -14.35
N THR A 160 10.09 3.71 -14.36
CA THR A 160 10.71 4.23 -13.15
C THR A 160 9.67 4.89 -12.24
N GLY A 161 9.72 4.53 -10.95
CA GLY A 161 8.81 5.07 -9.93
C GLY A 161 7.37 4.54 -9.97
N ALA A 162 7.03 3.63 -10.89
CA ALA A 162 5.73 2.96 -10.85
C ALA A 162 5.82 1.69 -10.02
N THR A 163 4.94 1.59 -9.03
CA THR A 163 4.84 0.42 -8.14
C THR A 163 3.41 -0.08 -8.07
N ALA A 164 3.24 -1.36 -7.71
CA ALA A 164 1.96 -1.97 -7.42
C ALA A 164 2.04 -2.79 -6.13
N THR A 165 0.97 -2.80 -5.35
CA THR A 165 0.85 -3.66 -4.17
C THR A 165 0.12 -4.95 -4.54
N SER A 166 0.63 -6.08 -4.12
CA SER A 166 0.00 -7.41 -4.27
C SER A 166 0.10 -8.19 -2.96
N SER A 167 -0.25 -9.48 -2.99
CA SER A 167 -0.02 -10.39 -1.89
C SER A 167 0.77 -11.62 -2.33
N VAL A 168 1.54 -12.16 -1.40
CA VAL A 168 2.34 -13.36 -1.58
C VAL A 168 1.98 -14.37 -0.49
N PRO A 169 1.66 -15.63 -0.84
CA PRO A 169 1.51 -16.68 0.14
C PRO A 169 2.88 -17.09 0.68
N MET A 170 2.98 -17.21 2.01
CA MET A 170 4.22 -17.56 2.71
C MET A 170 4.34 -19.07 3.01
N ASP A 171 3.35 -19.87 2.59
CA ASP A 171 3.31 -21.32 2.73
C ASP A 171 4.17 -22.07 1.69
N ARG A 172 4.62 -21.37 0.64
CA ARG A 172 5.36 -21.93 -0.49
C ARG A 172 6.38 -20.93 -1.01
N ARG A 173 7.40 -21.43 -1.71
CA ARG A 173 8.39 -20.59 -2.39
C ARG A 173 7.86 -20.19 -3.76
N LEU A 174 7.83 -18.90 -4.05
CA LEU A 174 7.46 -18.37 -5.35
C LEU A 174 8.66 -17.68 -6.02
N PRO A 175 8.94 -17.99 -7.30
CA PRO A 175 9.96 -17.25 -8.05
C PRO A 175 9.67 -15.75 -8.06
N GLY A 176 10.73 -14.93 -8.07
CA GLY A 176 10.64 -13.48 -8.08
C GLY A 176 10.34 -12.82 -6.73
N THR A 177 10.03 -13.58 -5.67
CA THR A 177 9.84 -13.00 -4.32
C THR A 177 11.17 -12.83 -3.62
N VAL A 178 11.46 -11.62 -3.15
CA VAL A 178 12.73 -11.26 -2.51
C VAL A 178 12.49 -10.61 -1.14
N LEU A 179 13.50 -10.68 -0.28
CA LEU A 179 13.40 -10.20 1.10
C LEU A 179 14.33 -9.00 1.31
N ARG A 180 13.77 -7.89 1.77
CA ARG A 180 14.51 -6.75 2.33
C ARG A 180 14.19 -6.65 3.81
N LEU A 181 15.14 -6.20 4.62
CA LEU A 181 14.96 -6.03 6.05
C LEU A 181 15.04 -4.57 6.46
N VAL A 182 14.31 -4.23 7.52
CA VAL A 182 14.44 -3.00 8.29
C VAL A 182 14.76 -3.31 9.75
N LEU A 183 15.41 -2.36 10.40
CA LEU A 183 15.56 -2.28 11.85
C LEU A 183 14.76 -1.05 12.30
N SER A 184 13.63 -1.29 12.95
CA SER A 184 12.69 -0.23 13.36
C SER A 184 12.62 -0.19 14.89
N PRO A 185 12.47 0.97 15.54
CA PRO A 185 12.25 1.00 16.98
C PRO A 185 10.90 0.38 17.35
N LYS A 186 10.91 -0.43 18.41
CA LYS A 186 9.69 -1.00 18.99
C LYS A 186 8.80 0.10 19.54
N ARG A 187 7.51 0.00 19.23
CA ARG A 187 6.48 0.94 19.67
C ARG A 187 5.42 0.21 20.46
N THR A 188 5.21 0.66 21.70
CA THR A 188 4.24 0.07 22.64
C THR A 188 2.93 0.83 22.70
N ASP A 189 2.92 2.09 22.26
CA ASP A 189 1.73 2.93 22.32
C ASP A 189 0.65 2.46 21.33
N ALA A 190 -0.60 2.79 21.68
CA ALA A 190 -1.76 2.54 20.84
C ALA A 190 -1.59 3.27 19.49
N PRO A 191 -1.61 2.55 18.35
CA PRO A 191 -1.34 3.19 17.07
C PRO A 191 -2.51 4.08 16.67
N ARG A 192 -2.17 5.25 16.13
CA ARG A 192 -3.11 6.06 15.38
C ARG A 192 -3.34 5.42 14.02
N THR A 193 -4.59 5.37 13.59
CA THR A 193 -5.00 4.67 12.36
C THR A 193 -5.87 5.52 11.46
N VAL A 194 -5.85 5.22 10.17
CA VAL A 194 -6.75 5.84 9.19
C VAL A 194 -8.20 5.52 9.54
N PRO A 195 -9.14 6.49 9.49
CA PRO A 195 -10.56 6.24 9.77
C PRO A 195 -11.14 5.07 8.97
N ARG A 196 -11.72 4.11 9.70
CA ARG A 196 -12.22 2.85 9.14
C ARG A 196 -13.39 3.04 8.19
N GLN A 197 -14.23 4.04 8.45
CA GLN A 197 -15.40 4.31 7.64
C GLN A 197 -15.14 5.45 6.66
N ALA A 198 -15.65 5.30 5.45
CA ALA A 198 -15.71 6.39 4.49
C ALA A 198 -16.88 7.32 4.82
N ASP A 199 -16.73 8.61 4.57
CA ASP A 199 -17.86 9.53 4.54
C ASP A 199 -18.73 9.22 3.31
N ARG A 200 -19.72 8.34 3.52
CA ARG A 200 -20.68 7.91 2.49
C ARG A 200 -21.49 9.10 1.97
N SER A 201 -21.80 10.07 2.83
CA SER A 201 -22.62 11.24 2.47
C SER A 201 -21.86 12.18 1.53
N ALA A 202 -20.58 12.47 1.81
CA ALA A 202 -19.74 13.25 0.92
C ALA A 202 -19.51 12.53 -0.41
N ASN A 203 -19.29 11.21 -0.36
CA ASN A 203 -19.11 10.41 -1.56
C ASN A 203 -20.34 10.44 -2.48
N LEU A 204 -21.54 10.29 -1.92
CA LEU A 204 -22.79 10.33 -2.67
C LEU A 204 -23.06 11.72 -3.28
N ARG A 205 -22.79 12.80 -2.53
CA ARG A 205 -22.93 14.18 -3.04
C ARG A 205 -22.04 14.44 -4.25
N ILE A 206 -20.78 14.02 -4.19
CA ILE A 206 -19.84 14.16 -5.31
C ILE A 206 -20.32 13.35 -6.52
N GLU A 207 -20.82 12.12 -6.29
CA GLU A 207 -21.29 11.25 -7.36
C GLU A 207 -22.53 11.80 -8.06
N ALA A 208 -23.51 12.31 -7.29
CA ALA A 208 -24.70 12.95 -7.82
C ALA A 208 -24.35 14.21 -8.63
N LEU A 209 -23.45 15.05 -8.12
CA LEU A 209 -23.01 16.26 -8.81
C LEU A 209 -22.28 15.93 -10.12
N CYS A 210 -21.36 14.96 -10.11
CA CYS A 210 -20.63 14.56 -11.32
C CYS A 210 -21.56 13.94 -12.36
N THR A 211 -22.47 13.07 -11.93
CA THR A 211 -23.45 12.43 -12.82
C THR A 211 -24.36 13.46 -13.47
N LEU A 212 -24.79 14.47 -12.71
CA LEU A 212 -25.58 15.58 -13.23
C LEU A 212 -24.78 16.41 -14.25
N LEU A 213 -23.59 16.88 -13.89
CA LEU A 213 -22.83 17.84 -14.71
C LEU A 213 -22.15 17.22 -15.94
N ILE A 214 -21.73 15.96 -15.88
CA ILE A 214 -21.01 15.28 -16.97
C ILE A 214 -21.96 14.41 -17.79
N GLY A 215 -22.98 13.85 -17.16
CA GLY A 215 -23.91 12.93 -17.78
C GLY A 215 -25.19 13.63 -18.27
N VAL A 216 -26.02 14.03 -17.31
CA VAL A 216 -27.38 14.49 -17.58
C VAL A 216 -27.41 15.86 -18.26
N VAL A 217 -26.70 16.87 -17.75
CA VAL A 217 -26.72 18.21 -18.36
C VAL A 217 -26.23 18.18 -19.83
N PRO A 218 -25.10 17.52 -20.17
CA PRO A 218 -24.67 17.42 -21.56
C PRO A 218 -25.63 16.62 -22.45
N SER A 219 -26.29 15.59 -21.92
CA SER A 219 -27.24 14.79 -22.72
C SER A 219 -28.44 15.61 -23.20
N PHE A 220 -28.91 16.59 -22.42
CA PHE A 220 -29.95 17.53 -22.83
C PHE A 220 -29.41 18.72 -23.63
N LEU A 221 -28.24 19.25 -23.26
CA LEU A 221 -27.67 20.44 -23.88
C LEU A 221 -27.28 20.20 -25.35
N ILE A 222 -26.71 19.02 -25.65
CA ILE A 222 -26.23 18.70 -27.01
C ILE A 222 -27.37 18.71 -28.06
N PRO A 223 -28.51 18.03 -27.87
CA PRO A 223 -29.64 18.09 -28.79
C PRO A 223 -30.19 19.50 -28.98
N VAL A 224 -30.33 20.28 -27.89
CA VAL A 224 -30.86 21.65 -27.94
C VAL A 224 -29.95 22.54 -28.79
N LEU A 225 -28.64 22.52 -28.55
CA LEU A 225 -27.67 23.30 -29.32
C LEU A 225 -27.57 22.85 -30.78
N ARG A 226 -27.93 21.59 -31.08
CA ARG A 226 -27.94 21.04 -32.46
C ARG A 226 -29.27 21.24 -33.18
N GLY A 227 -30.22 21.98 -32.61
CA GLY A 227 -31.51 22.27 -33.24
C GLY A 227 -32.56 21.15 -33.11
N PHE A 228 -32.28 20.11 -32.32
CA PHE A 228 -33.21 19.02 -32.01
C PHE A 228 -33.98 19.26 -30.70
N GLY A 229 -34.44 20.50 -30.48
CA GLY A 229 -35.13 20.90 -29.25
C GLY A 229 -36.41 20.11 -28.96
N GLY A 230 -37.16 19.72 -29.99
CA GLY A 230 -38.34 18.87 -29.85
C GLY A 230 -38.02 17.49 -29.25
N TYR A 231 -36.88 16.91 -29.62
CA TYR A 231 -36.42 15.64 -29.07
C TYR A 231 -36.07 15.73 -27.58
N ALA A 232 -35.62 16.89 -27.11
CA ALA A 232 -35.37 17.09 -25.68
C ALA A 232 -36.64 17.00 -24.82
N LEU A 233 -37.81 17.33 -25.42
CA LEU A 233 -39.10 17.27 -24.74
C LEU A 233 -39.79 15.92 -24.92
N GLU A 234 -39.77 15.34 -26.12
CA GLU A 234 -40.45 14.09 -26.43
C GLU A 234 -39.61 12.85 -26.04
N GLY A 235 -38.29 12.95 -26.19
CA GLY A 235 -37.31 11.89 -25.93
C GLY A 235 -36.58 12.03 -24.59
N TRP A 236 -37.09 12.84 -23.66
CA TRP A 236 -36.40 13.20 -22.41
C TRP A 236 -35.96 11.98 -21.58
N ALA A 237 -36.75 10.90 -21.57
CA ALA A 237 -36.42 9.69 -20.82
C ALA A 237 -35.14 9.02 -21.34
N ASN A 238 -34.95 8.97 -22.66
CA ASN A 238 -33.74 8.42 -23.29
C ASN A 238 -32.52 9.31 -23.00
N LEU A 239 -32.69 10.63 -23.02
CA LEU A 239 -31.63 11.58 -22.69
C LEU A 239 -31.22 11.50 -21.23
N LEU A 240 -32.19 11.38 -20.31
CA LEU A 240 -31.92 11.20 -18.89
C LEU A 240 -31.18 9.88 -18.66
N PHE A 241 -31.68 8.77 -19.19
CA PHE A 241 -31.05 7.47 -19.00
C PHE A 241 -29.64 7.43 -19.61
N GLY A 242 -29.48 7.91 -20.84
CA GLY A 242 -28.18 8.01 -21.50
C GLY A 242 -27.21 8.91 -20.72
N GLY A 243 -27.71 10.02 -20.16
CA GLY A 243 -26.95 10.90 -19.29
C GLY A 243 -26.52 10.23 -17.98
N LEU A 244 -27.42 9.52 -17.30
CA LEU A 244 -27.09 8.77 -16.09
C LEU A 244 -26.02 7.70 -16.36
N VAL A 245 -26.15 6.95 -17.47
CA VAL A 245 -25.16 5.93 -17.86
C VAL A 245 -23.81 6.57 -18.18
N ALA A 246 -23.78 7.63 -18.98
CA ALA A 246 -22.54 8.34 -19.29
C ALA A 246 -21.89 8.92 -18.04
N GLY A 247 -22.68 9.57 -17.18
CA GLY A 247 -22.25 10.10 -15.89
C GLY A 247 -21.65 9.01 -15.01
N PHE A 248 -22.32 7.87 -14.87
CA PHE A 248 -21.83 6.72 -14.10
C PHE A 248 -20.52 6.14 -14.68
N VAL A 249 -20.49 5.81 -15.97
CA VAL A 249 -19.31 5.19 -16.62
C VAL A 249 -18.08 6.07 -16.53
N THR A 250 -18.23 7.39 -16.67
CA THR A 250 -17.09 8.32 -16.50
C THR A 250 -16.47 8.22 -15.10
N GLY A 251 -17.24 7.80 -14.08
CA GLY A 251 -16.77 7.62 -12.70
C GLY A 251 -15.77 6.50 -12.51
N ALA A 252 -15.79 5.50 -13.39
CA ALA A 252 -14.76 4.47 -13.40
C ALA A 252 -13.37 5.06 -13.64
N VAL A 253 -13.26 5.99 -14.60
CA VAL A 253 -12.00 6.59 -15.03
C VAL A 253 -11.67 7.88 -14.26
N TRP A 254 -12.66 8.74 -14.02
CA TRP A 254 -12.44 10.08 -13.48
C TRP A 254 -13.53 10.55 -12.50
N ARG A 255 -13.07 11.07 -11.37
CA ARG A 255 -13.78 11.96 -10.44
C ARG A 255 -12.77 12.95 -9.85
N PRO A 256 -13.21 14.07 -9.27
CA PRO A 256 -12.35 14.97 -8.51
C PRO A 256 -11.52 14.23 -7.44
N ARG A 257 -10.33 14.74 -7.15
CA ARG A 257 -9.45 14.17 -6.13
C ARG A 257 -10.14 14.15 -4.76
N ARG A 258 -9.88 13.11 -3.99
CA ARG A 258 -10.42 12.89 -2.65
C ARG A 258 -9.50 13.53 -1.61
N PRO A 259 -10.04 13.91 -0.44
CA PRO A 259 -9.22 14.43 0.66
C PRO A 259 -8.13 13.43 1.08
N THR A 260 -6.96 13.96 1.42
CA THR A 260 -5.90 13.19 2.10
C THR A 260 -6.19 13.18 3.59
N VAL A 261 -6.05 12.01 4.22
CA VAL A 261 -6.18 11.87 5.67
C VAL A 261 -4.88 12.33 6.32
N HIS A 262 -4.92 13.43 7.06
CA HIS A 262 -3.76 13.91 7.81
C HIS A 262 -3.65 13.22 9.15
N TRP A 263 -2.48 13.29 9.79
CA TRP A 263 -2.26 12.67 11.10
C TRP A 263 -3.33 13.07 12.12
N GLU A 264 -3.77 14.33 12.13
CA GLU A 264 -4.77 14.79 13.09
C GLU A 264 -6.16 14.18 12.87
N ASP A 265 -6.47 13.75 11.65
CA ASP A 265 -7.74 13.08 11.29
C ASP A 265 -7.77 11.60 11.70
N GLY A 266 -6.63 11.05 12.13
CA GLY A 266 -6.51 9.64 12.51
C GLY A 266 -7.20 9.30 13.84
N GLU A 267 -7.73 8.07 13.92
CA GLU A 267 -8.39 7.53 15.10
C GLU A 267 -7.37 6.73 15.94
N VAL A 268 -7.29 7.01 17.24
CA VAL A 268 -6.53 6.19 18.20
C VAL A 268 -7.39 4.97 18.56
N GLN A 269 -6.91 3.77 18.24
CA GLN A 269 -7.63 2.54 18.57
C GLN A 269 -7.11 1.91 19.85
N ASP A 270 -8.04 1.49 20.71
CA ASP A 270 -7.76 0.57 21.82
C ASP A 270 -7.71 -0.88 21.30
N ASP A 271 -6.75 -1.67 21.78
CA ASP A 271 -6.35 -2.96 21.19
C ASP A 271 -7.49 -4.00 21.16
N GLY A 272 -8.49 -3.87 22.03
CA GLY A 272 -9.64 -4.76 22.12
C GLY A 272 -10.60 -4.71 20.93
N VAL A 273 -10.77 -3.55 20.29
CA VAL A 273 -11.68 -3.38 19.13
C VAL A 273 -11.00 -3.82 17.82
N ARG A 274 -9.67 -3.82 17.80
CA ARG A 274 -8.84 -4.09 16.61
C ARG A 274 -8.91 -5.54 16.12
N ARG A 275 -8.99 -6.52 17.03
CA ARG A 275 -9.00 -7.96 16.71
C ARG A 275 -10.32 -8.49 16.16
N VAL A 276 -11.44 -7.83 16.46
CA VAL A 276 -12.80 -8.35 16.15
C VAL A 276 -13.28 -7.97 14.75
N SER A 277 -12.58 -7.04 14.09
CA SER A 277 -13.11 -6.29 12.94
C SER A 277 -12.23 -6.38 11.69
N GLN A 278 -11.36 -7.40 11.62
CA GLN A 278 -10.66 -7.84 10.41
C GLN A 278 -11.27 -9.14 9.89
#